data_AF-A0AA38UB33-F1
#
_entry.id   AF-A0AA38UB33-F1
#
_cell.length_a   1.000
_cell.length_b   1.000
_cell.length_c   1.000
_cell.angle_alpha   90.00
_cell.angle_beta   90.00
_cell.angle_gamma   90.00
#
_symmetry.space_group_name_H-M   'P 1'
#
loop_
_entity.id
_entity.type
_entity.pdbx_description
1 polymer ?
#
loop_
_entity_poly.entity_id
_entity_poly.type
_entity_poly.pdbx_seq_one_letter_code
_entity_poly.pdbx_strand_id
1 'polypeptide(L)'
;MINVINGTVVLDEQLQANSTHFRKIVTHVVIVGTPVTGSADSVFHFRLSFVLVDGTAIRLDPRPAYNSLALPMRAYIKIEYKAYAWSRTAGTDAFITPVRGQPTCYQICKNLFETYKINQYEFDQYGRGCRHWCGTVVQCLAACAYLQDTAVDRTFVNWEISQYQKFGGRFPMPRIQGTFYQV
;
A
#
# COMPACT_ATOMS: atom_id res chain seq x y z
N MET A 1 -16.76 4.74 4.15
CA MET A 1 -15.94 5.54 3.23
C MET A 1 -15.03 6.38 4.12
N ILE A 2 -13.70 6.16 4.08
CA ILE A 2 -12.78 6.94 4.92
C ILE A 2 -12.48 8.24 4.18
N ASN A 3 -13.00 9.34 4.69
CA ASN A 3 -12.70 10.68 4.20
C ASN A 3 -11.56 11.25 5.03
N VAL A 4 -10.38 11.36 4.41
CA VAL A 4 -9.27 12.14 4.96
C VAL A 4 -9.39 13.53 4.36
N ILE A 5 -9.91 14.48 5.15
CA ILE A 5 -9.91 15.91 4.82
C ILE A 5 -8.90 16.54 5.80
N ASN A 6 -7.90 17.27 5.28
CA ASN A 6 -6.96 18.10 6.06
C ASN A 6 -5.98 17.38 7.00
N GLY A 7 -5.40 16.24 6.60
CA GLY A 7 -4.17 15.72 7.24
C GLY A 7 -4.32 15.14 8.65
N THR A 8 -5.48 15.26 9.29
CA THR A 8 -5.85 14.52 10.49
C THR A 8 -6.71 13.34 10.06
N VAL A 9 -6.11 12.16 9.98
CA VAL A 9 -6.93 10.95 9.94
C VAL A 9 -7.51 10.80 11.34
N VAL A 10 -8.82 10.97 11.50
CA VAL A 10 -9.54 10.50 12.71
C VAL A 10 -9.58 8.97 12.59
N LEU A 11 -8.43 8.33 12.82
CA LEU A 11 -8.24 6.89 12.74
C LEU A 11 -9.14 6.20 13.76
N ASP A 12 -9.28 6.78 14.96
CA ASP A 12 -9.92 6.07 16.06
C ASP A 12 -11.42 5.84 15.84
N GLU A 13 -12.20 6.87 15.46
CA GLU A 13 -13.65 6.69 15.31
C GLU A 13 -14.02 5.84 14.07
N GLN A 14 -13.28 5.93 12.97
CA GLN A 14 -13.60 5.20 11.74
C GLN A 14 -13.02 3.78 11.68
N LEU A 15 -11.88 3.51 12.32
CA LEU A 15 -11.38 2.14 12.50
C LEU A 15 -12.22 1.38 13.53
N GLN A 16 -12.74 2.05 14.57
CA GLN A 16 -13.65 1.44 15.54
C GLN A 16 -15.05 1.17 14.95
N ALA A 17 -15.55 2.00 14.03
CA ALA A 17 -16.85 1.78 13.40
C ALA A 17 -16.91 0.53 12.48
N ASN A 18 -15.78 0.03 11.97
CA ASN A 18 -15.65 -1.26 11.24
C ASN A 18 -14.81 -2.28 12.03
N SER A 19 -14.95 -2.25 13.36
CA SER A 19 -14.00 -2.83 14.33
C SER A 19 -13.68 -4.32 14.17
N THR A 20 -14.59 -5.14 13.66
CA THR A 20 -14.37 -6.60 13.63
C THR A 20 -13.26 -7.00 12.67
N HIS A 21 -13.16 -6.38 11.49
CA HIS A 21 -12.14 -6.74 10.51
C HIS A 21 -10.75 -6.21 10.91
N PHE A 22 -10.67 -5.01 11.48
CA PHE A 22 -9.38 -4.43 11.91
C PHE A 22 -8.79 -5.12 13.15
N ARG A 23 -9.62 -5.80 13.94
CA ARG A 23 -9.17 -6.65 15.06
C ARG A 23 -8.62 -8.00 14.61
N LYS A 24 -8.76 -8.39 13.34
CA LYS A 24 -8.23 -9.66 12.85
C LYS A 24 -6.72 -9.60 12.68
N ILE A 25 -6.11 -10.75 12.91
CA ILE A 25 -4.67 -10.99 12.76
C ILE A 25 -4.28 -10.91 11.29
N VAL A 26 -3.21 -10.19 10.99
CA VAL A 26 -2.58 -10.15 9.66
C VAL A 26 -1.55 -11.27 9.57
N THR A 27 -1.65 -12.08 8.52
CA THR A 27 -0.74 -13.20 8.27
C THR A 27 0.36 -12.84 7.27
N HIS A 28 0.01 -12.08 6.23
CA HIS A 28 0.95 -11.69 5.16
C HIS A 28 0.59 -10.30 4.63
N VAL A 29 1.60 -9.62 4.09
CA VAL A 29 1.44 -8.39 3.32
C VAL A 29 1.58 -8.73 1.84
N VAL A 30 0.70 -8.18 1.02
CA VAL A 30 0.69 -8.43 -0.43
C VAL A 30 0.69 -7.12 -1.20
N ILE A 31 1.57 -7.00 -2.19
CA ILE A 31 1.57 -5.89 -3.16
C ILE A 31 1.26 -6.43 -4.55
N VAL A 32 0.31 -5.80 -5.24
CA VAL A 32 -0.07 -6.13 -6.62
C VAL A 32 -0.22 -4.86 -7.44
N GLY A 33 0.32 -4.87 -8.66
CA GLY A 33 0.08 -3.86 -9.68
C GLY A 33 -1.03 -4.29 -10.63
N THR A 34 -2.00 -3.40 -10.90
CA THR A 34 -3.01 -3.61 -11.96
C THR A 34 -2.87 -2.53 -13.02
N PRO A 35 -3.02 -2.82 -14.32
CA PRO A 35 -2.99 -1.80 -15.37
C PRO A 35 -3.95 -0.64 -15.06
N VAL A 36 -3.50 0.61 -15.26
CA VAL A 36 -4.33 1.81 -15.05
C VAL A 36 -5.46 1.89 -16.09
N THR A 37 -5.21 1.38 -17.28
CA THR A 37 -6.09 1.34 -18.45
C THR A 37 -6.05 -0.05 -19.09
N GLY A 38 -6.98 -0.35 -19.99
CA GLY A 38 -6.99 -1.61 -20.74
C GLY A 38 -5.97 -1.68 -21.89
N SER A 39 -5.14 -0.65 -22.10
CA SER A 39 -4.18 -0.64 -23.20
C SER A 39 -2.97 -1.52 -22.92
N ALA A 40 -2.35 -2.03 -24.00
CA ALA A 40 -1.15 -2.87 -23.91
C ALA A 40 0.02 -2.14 -23.23
N ASP A 41 0.13 -0.83 -23.39
CA ASP A 41 1.21 0.00 -22.84
C ASP A 41 0.89 0.58 -21.45
N SER A 42 -0.24 0.19 -20.86
CA SER A 42 -0.66 0.73 -19.58
C SER A 42 0.31 0.35 -18.47
N VAL A 43 0.78 1.35 -17.74
CA VAL A 43 1.55 1.18 -16.51
C VAL A 43 0.68 0.65 -15.38
N PHE A 44 1.32 0.09 -14.36
CA PHE A 44 0.61 -0.51 -13.22
C PHE A 44 0.36 0.48 -12.08
N HIS A 45 -0.85 0.45 -11.54
CA HIS A 45 -1.21 1.03 -10.26
C HIS A 45 -1.04 0.00 -9.14
N PHE A 46 -0.19 0.31 -8.17
CA PHE A 46 0.14 -0.60 -7.06
C PHE A 46 -0.71 -0.33 -5.83
N ARG A 47 -1.15 -1.41 -5.21
CA ARG A 47 -1.90 -1.41 -3.95
C ARG A 47 -1.29 -2.42 -3.00
N LEU A 48 -1.40 -2.15 -1.71
CA LEU A 48 -0.96 -3.03 -0.65
C LEU A 48 -2.17 -3.62 0.07
N SER A 49 -2.12 -4.89 0.43
CA SER A 49 -3.17 -5.57 1.19
C SER A 49 -2.60 -6.29 2.40
N PHE A 50 -3.24 -6.11 3.54
CA PHE A 50 -3.05 -6.94 4.73
C PHE A 50 -3.98 -8.14 4.64
N VAL A 51 -3.43 -9.32 4.42
CA VAL A 51 -4.19 -10.57 4.34
C VAL A 51 -4.45 -11.06 5.76
N LEU A 52 -5.72 -11.22 6.10
CA LEU A 52 -6.17 -11.61 7.42
C LEU A 52 -6.17 -13.14 7.57
N VAL A 53 -6.22 -13.62 8.82
CA VAL A 53 -6.19 -15.06 9.15
C VAL A 53 -7.33 -15.88 8.51
N ASP A 54 -8.44 -15.24 8.15
CA ASP A 54 -9.58 -15.88 7.48
C ASP A 54 -9.53 -15.81 5.94
N GLY A 55 -8.40 -15.37 5.36
CA GLY A 55 -8.22 -15.24 3.92
C GLY A 55 -8.85 -13.99 3.28
N THR A 56 -9.49 -13.14 4.08
CA THR A 56 -9.97 -11.82 3.64
C THR A 56 -8.84 -10.79 3.72
N ALA A 57 -9.06 -9.54 3.28
CA ALA A 57 -8.02 -8.53 3.33
C ALA A 57 -8.52 -7.11 3.63
N ILE A 58 -7.64 -6.31 4.23
CA ILE A 58 -7.74 -4.86 4.26
C ILE A 58 -6.74 -4.29 3.25
N ARG A 59 -7.27 -3.63 2.21
CA ARG A 59 -6.49 -3.04 1.12
C ARG A 59 -6.26 -1.55 1.36
N LEU A 60 -5.02 -1.12 1.24
CA LEU A 60 -4.60 0.27 1.14
C LEU A 60 -4.33 0.61 -0.33
N ASP A 61 -5.08 1.58 -0.85
CA ASP A 61 -5.01 2.05 -2.23
C ASP A 61 -4.61 3.54 -2.21
N PRO A 62 -3.31 3.85 -2.32
CA PRO A 62 -2.81 5.22 -2.30
C PRO A 62 -3.08 5.88 -3.65
N ARG A 63 -3.72 7.05 -3.68
CA ARG A 63 -4.02 7.79 -4.91
C ARG A 63 -3.77 9.29 -4.72
N PRO A 64 -3.50 10.05 -5.79
CA PRO A 64 -3.57 11.50 -5.72
C PRO A 64 -4.97 11.96 -5.32
N ALA A 65 -5.05 12.99 -4.48
CA ALA A 65 -6.29 13.65 -4.10
C ALA A 65 -6.76 14.60 -5.21
N TYR A 66 -7.02 14.09 -6.42
CA TYR A 66 -7.45 14.89 -7.59
C TYR A 66 -8.69 15.76 -7.33
N ASN A 67 -9.45 15.47 -6.27
CA ASN A 67 -10.59 16.26 -5.81
C ASN A 67 -10.22 17.47 -4.93
N SER A 68 -8.95 17.63 -4.55
CA SER A 68 -8.43 18.77 -3.80
C SER A 68 -7.82 19.79 -4.76
N LEU A 69 -8.46 20.95 -4.89
CA LEU A 69 -7.96 22.04 -5.74
C LEU A 69 -6.66 22.64 -5.22
N ALA A 70 -6.44 22.65 -3.91
CA ALA A 70 -5.23 23.22 -3.31
C ALA A 70 -4.02 22.30 -3.43
N LEU A 71 -4.24 20.99 -3.32
CA LEU A 71 -3.17 20.00 -3.11
C LEU A 71 -3.49 18.68 -3.85
N PRO A 72 -3.59 18.70 -5.19
CA PRO A 72 -4.11 17.58 -5.97
C PRO A 72 -3.20 16.34 -5.96
N MET A 73 -1.89 16.52 -5.71
CA MET A 73 -0.92 15.43 -5.67
C MET A 73 -0.72 14.83 -4.27
N ARG A 74 -1.34 15.38 -3.23
CA ARG A 74 -1.28 14.77 -1.89
C ARG A 74 -1.96 13.41 -1.89
N ALA A 75 -1.42 12.50 -1.09
CA ALA A 75 -1.93 11.16 -0.99
C ALA A 75 -3.28 11.12 -0.28
N TYR A 76 -4.27 10.60 -0.99
CA TYR A 76 -5.51 10.07 -0.47
C TYR A 76 -5.39 8.54 -0.43
N ILE A 77 -5.37 7.96 0.78
CA ILE A 77 -5.26 6.51 0.95
C ILE A 77 -6.65 5.95 1.18
N LYS A 78 -7.19 5.30 0.15
CA LYS A 78 -8.47 4.59 0.26
C LYS A 78 -8.23 3.26 0.98
N ILE A 79 -8.92 3.04 2.10
CA ILE A 79 -8.89 1.77 2.83
C ILE A 79 -10.17 0.99 2.55
N GLU A 80 -10.02 -0.26 2.12
CA GLU A 80 -11.15 -1.10 1.69
C GLU A 80 -11.04 -2.51 2.26
N TYR A 81 -12.15 -3.05 2.73
CA TYR A 81 -12.29 -4.48 2.97
C TYR A 81 -12.45 -5.24 1.66
N LYS A 82 -11.85 -6.43 1.58
CA LYS A 82 -11.99 -7.39 0.48
C LYS A 82 -12.30 -8.77 1.05
N ALA A 83 -13.30 -9.43 0.46
CA ALA A 83 -13.66 -10.82 0.80
C ALA A 83 -12.64 -11.86 0.29
N TYR A 84 -11.52 -11.41 -0.27
CA TYR A 84 -10.47 -12.23 -0.85
C TYR A 84 -9.11 -11.58 -0.56
N ALA A 85 -8.04 -12.38 -0.52
CA ALA A 85 -6.70 -11.94 -0.11
C ALA A 85 -6.10 -10.88 -1.07
N TRP A 86 -6.15 -11.12 -2.38
CA TRP A 86 -5.80 -10.13 -3.41
C TRP A 86 -6.41 -10.50 -4.77
N SER A 87 -6.44 -9.53 -5.69
CA SER A 87 -6.93 -9.76 -7.07
C SER A 87 -5.98 -10.68 -7.81
N ARG A 88 -6.48 -11.79 -8.35
CA ARG A 88 -5.71 -12.70 -9.21
C ARG A 88 -5.89 -12.42 -10.71
N THR A 89 -6.81 -11.52 -11.05
CA THR A 89 -7.09 -11.13 -12.44
C THR A 89 -6.19 -9.98 -12.87
N ALA A 90 -5.55 -10.13 -14.04
CA ALA A 90 -4.80 -9.13 -14.82
C ALA A 90 -3.93 -8.16 -13.98
N GLY A 91 -2.64 -8.49 -13.81
CA GLY A 91 -1.71 -7.66 -13.06
C GLY A 91 -0.29 -8.23 -13.06
N THR A 92 0.56 -7.61 -12.23
CA THR A 92 1.88 -8.16 -11.90
C THR A 92 1.73 -9.43 -11.07
N ASP A 93 2.80 -10.22 -10.96
CA ASP A 93 2.84 -11.22 -9.89
C ASP A 93 2.73 -10.50 -8.54
N ALA A 94 2.13 -11.17 -7.57
CA ALA A 94 2.05 -10.66 -6.22
C ALA A 94 3.42 -10.72 -5.54
N PHE A 95 3.86 -9.60 -4.96
CA PHE A 95 4.87 -9.64 -3.92
C PHE A 95 4.19 -10.04 -2.61
N ILE A 96 4.66 -11.09 -1.96
CA ILE A 96 4.09 -11.61 -0.72
C ILE A 96 5.19 -11.70 0.32
N THR A 97 4.99 -11.09 1.48
CA THR A 97 5.91 -11.21 2.62
C THR A 97 5.15 -11.59 3.90
N PRO A 98 5.60 -12.65 4.62
CA PRO A 98 4.92 -13.10 5.83
C PRO A 98 5.11 -12.17 7.01
N VAL A 99 4.06 -12.05 7.83
CA VAL A 99 4.04 -11.27 9.06
C VAL A 99 4.37 -12.18 10.24
N ARG A 100 5.13 -11.66 11.21
CA ARG A 100 5.47 -12.32 12.49
C ARG A 100 4.73 -11.65 13.65
N GLY A 101 4.60 -12.37 14.77
CA GLY A 101 4.06 -11.83 16.02
C GLY A 101 2.55 -11.64 16.04
N GLN A 102 1.83 -12.08 14.98
CA GLN A 102 0.37 -12.05 14.89
C GLN A 102 -0.25 -10.68 15.25
N PRO A 103 0.21 -9.55 14.69
CA PRO A 103 -0.41 -8.26 14.93
C PRO A 103 -1.80 -8.19 14.29
N THR A 104 -2.69 -7.45 14.92
CA THR A 104 -3.96 -7.05 14.33
C THR A 104 -3.75 -6.00 13.24
N CYS A 105 -4.66 -5.92 12.27
CA CYS A 105 -4.62 -4.88 11.25
C CYS A 105 -4.69 -3.47 11.87
N TYR A 106 -5.42 -3.30 12.98
CA TYR A 106 -5.46 -2.04 13.74
C TYR A 106 -4.08 -1.63 14.25
N GLN A 107 -3.36 -2.54 14.91
CA GLN A 107 -2.02 -2.25 15.44
C GLN A 107 -1.05 -1.83 14.33
N ILE A 108 -1.06 -2.54 13.21
CA ILE A 108 -0.25 -2.18 12.04
C ILE A 108 -0.64 -0.79 11.51
N CYS A 109 -1.93 -0.55 11.27
CA CYS A 109 -2.39 0.73 10.73
C CYS A 109 -2.06 1.88 11.67
N LYS A 110 -2.28 1.71 12.98
CA LYS A 110 -1.94 2.71 13.99
C LYS A 110 -0.49 3.15 13.87
N ASN A 111 0.46 2.21 13.86
CA ASN A 111 1.88 2.54 13.73
C ASN A 111 2.19 3.22 12.38
N LEU A 112 1.62 2.72 11.28
CA LEU A 112 1.89 3.29 9.97
C LEU A 112 1.39 4.74 9.84
N PHE A 113 0.20 5.05 10.35
CA PHE A 113 -0.39 6.38 10.19
C PHE A 113 0.02 7.36 11.30
N GLU A 114 0.21 6.91 12.53
CA GLU A 114 0.57 7.78 13.65
C GLU A 114 2.09 7.95 13.80
N THR A 115 2.87 6.88 13.62
CA THR A 115 4.34 6.92 13.79
C THR A 115 5.05 7.26 12.48
N TYR A 116 4.76 6.51 11.42
CA TYR A 116 5.44 6.70 10.12
C TYR A 116 4.74 7.70 9.21
N LYS A 117 3.53 8.15 9.58
CA LYS A 117 2.74 9.15 8.84
C LYS A 117 2.67 8.83 7.34
N ILE A 118 2.38 7.57 6.97
CA ILE A 118 2.37 7.13 5.56
C ILE A 118 1.38 7.89 4.66
N ASN A 119 0.44 8.63 5.26
CA ASN A 119 -0.48 9.56 4.59
C ASN A 119 0.13 10.91 4.23
N GLN A 120 1.33 11.25 4.73
CA GLN A 120 2.08 12.46 4.38
C GLN A 120 2.98 12.19 3.19
N TYR A 121 2.34 11.80 2.08
CA TYR A 121 2.99 11.51 0.82
C TYR A 121 2.42 12.41 -0.27
N GLU A 122 3.28 12.87 -1.17
CA GLU A 122 2.91 13.63 -2.35
C GLU A 122 3.41 12.87 -3.58
N PHE A 123 2.49 12.56 -4.48
CA PHE A 123 2.81 11.94 -5.77
C PHE A 123 3.59 12.91 -6.65
N ASP A 124 4.26 12.41 -7.70
CA ASP A 124 4.87 13.30 -8.67
C ASP A 124 3.81 14.12 -9.43
N GLN A 125 4.25 15.09 -10.25
CA GLN A 125 3.35 15.96 -11.03
C GLN A 125 2.38 15.22 -11.97
N TYR A 126 2.60 13.92 -12.22
CA TYR A 126 1.75 13.07 -13.05
C TYR A 126 0.89 12.09 -12.23
N GLY A 127 0.89 12.21 -10.90
CA GLY A 127 0.17 11.31 -10.00
C GLY A 127 0.80 9.92 -9.86
N ARG A 128 2.09 9.78 -10.18
CA ARG A 128 2.83 8.51 -10.12
C ARG A 128 3.61 8.41 -8.80
N GLY A 129 3.90 7.17 -8.40
CA GLY A 129 4.62 6.89 -7.15
C GLY A 129 4.00 5.83 -6.25
N CYS A 130 2.85 5.26 -6.60
CA CYS A 130 2.16 4.25 -5.78
C CYS A 130 3.04 3.02 -5.46
N ARG A 131 3.94 2.59 -6.37
CA ARG A 131 4.91 1.51 -6.10
C ARG A 131 5.95 1.92 -5.07
N HIS A 132 6.47 3.14 -5.17
CA HIS A 132 7.42 3.69 -4.19
C HIS A 132 6.75 3.75 -2.82
N TRP A 133 5.53 4.29 -2.74
CA TRP A 133 4.73 4.31 -1.51
C TRP A 133 4.56 2.92 -0.90
N CYS A 134 4.18 1.90 -1.69
CA CYS A 134 4.04 0.52 -1.20
C CYS A 134 5.38 -0.03 -0.67
N GLY A 135 6.48 0.25 -1.35
CA GLY A 135 7.83 -0.13 -0.90
C GLY A 135 8.20 0.51 0.43
N THR A 136 7.89 1.80 0.61
CA THR A 136 8.11 2.49 1.88
C THR A 136 7.27 1.89 3.00
N VAL A 137 6.01 1.54 2.75
CA VAL A 137 5.18 0.85 3.77
C VAL A 137 5.82 -0.47 4.20
N VAL A 138 6.33 -1.27 3.26
CA VAL A 138 7.05 -2.52 3.59
C VAL A 138 8.27 -2.26 4.47
N GLN A 139 9.03 -1.20 4.19
CA GLN A 139 10.16 -0.76 5.02
C GLN A 139 9.74 -0.38 6.44
N CYS A 140 8.64 0.38 6.58
CA CYS A 140 8.09 0.72 7.89
C CYS A 140 7.68 -0.53 8.68
N LEU A 141 7.07 -1.52 8.02
CA LEU A 141 6.70 -2.79 8.65
C LEU A 141 7.92 -3.59 9.11
N ALA A 142 8.99 -3.59 8.31
CA ALA A 142 10.26 -4.20 8.70
C ALA A 142 10.88 -3.50 9.93
N ALA A 143 10.86 -2.16 9.95
CA ALA A 143 11.36 -1.36 11.07
C ALA A 143 10.56 -1.57 12.37
N CYS A 144 9.27 -1.91 12.27
CA CYS A 144 8.44 -2.35 13.40
C CYS A 144 8.63 -3.83 13.79
N ALA A 145 9.54 -4.56 13.15
CA ALA A 145 9.73 -6.00 13.31
C ALA A 145 8.45 -6.83 13.07
N TYR A 146 7.54 -6.35 12.20
CA TYR A 146 6.33 -7.07 11.82
C TYR A 146 6.57 -8.13 10.74
N LEU A 147 7.67 -8.07 10.00
CA LEU A 147 7.94 -9.00 8.89
C LEU A 147 8.87 -10.13 9.33
N GLN A 148 8.58 -11.35 8.86
CA GLN A 148 9.46 -12.50 9.07
C GLN A 148 10.76 -12.39 8.26
N ASP A 149 10.66 -11.86 7.04
CA ASP A 149 11.81 -11.61 6.17
C ASP A 149 12.61 -10.40 6.67
N THR A 150 13.77 -10.65 7.26
CA THR A 150 14.68 -9.60 7.74
C THR A 150 15.45 -8.90 6.63
N ALA A 151 15.45 -9.46 5.41
CA ALA A 151 16.08 -8.90 4.23
C ALA A 151 15.06 -8.40 3.20
N VAL A 152 13.86 -8.00 3.66
CA VAL A 152 12.72 -7.68 2.80
C VAL A 152 13.03 -6.62 1.74
N ASP A 153 13.92 -5.67 2.01
CA ASP A 153 14.35 -4.68 1.01
C ASP A 153 14.98 -5.34 -0.21
N ARG A 154 15.85 -6.32 0.01
CA ARG A 154 16.49 -7.09 -1.04
C ARG A 154 15.47 -7.97 -1.77
N THR A 155 14.59 -8.62 -1.02
CA THR A 155 13.53 -9.47 -1.57
C THR A 155 12.57 -8.66 -2.45
N PHE A 156 12.20 -7.45 -2.02
CA PHE A 156 11.31 -6.57 -2.76
C PHE A 156 11.98 -6.04 -4.03
N VAL A 157 13.26 -5.64 -3.98
CA VAL A 157 14.02 -5.24 -5.18
C VAL A 157 14.17 -6.40 -6.17
N ASN A 158 14.46 -7.62 -5.69
CA ASN A 158 14.54 -8.80 -6.55
C ASN A 158 13.21 -9.10 -7.24
N TRP A 159 12.09 -8.97 -6.52
CA TRP A 159 10.77 -9.06 -7.13
C TRP A 159 10.58 -7.98 -8.20
N GLU A 160 10.92 -6.72 -7.94
CA GLU A 160 10.81 -5.66 -8.95
C GLU A 160 11.63 -5.92 -10.21
N ILE A 161 12.86 -6.44 -10.07
CA ILE A 161 13.70 -6.84 -11.20
C ILE A 161 12.99 -7.93 -12.01
N SER A 162 12.41 -8.94 -11.34
CA SER A 162 11.66 -10.00 -12.03
C SER A 162 10.42 -9.47 -12.77
N GLN A 163 9.71 -8.50 -12.19
CA GLN A 163 8.55 -7.89 -12.84
C GLN A 163 8.96 -7.00 -14.02
N TYR A 164 10.07 -6.27 -13.91
CA TYR A 164 10.61 -5.50 -15.02
C TYR A 164 11.01 -6.40 -16.20
N GLN A 165 11.64 -7.54 -15.93
CA GLN A 165 11.97 -8.53 -16.97
C GLN A 165 10.71 -9.04 -17.72
N LYS A 166 9.58 -9.15 -17.01
CA LYS A 166 8.31 -9.62 -17.60
C LYS A 166 7.55 -8.53 -18.36
N PHE A 167 7.57 -7.29 -17.87
CA PHE A 167 6.68 -6.23 -18.34
C PHE A 167 7.38 -5.05 -19.02
N GLY A 168 8.72 -5.00 -18.99
CA GLY A 168 9.52 -3.94 -19.59
C GLY A 168 9.07 -2.54 -19.17
N GLY A 169 8.88 -1.66 -20.15
CA GLY A 169 8.50 -0.26 -19.93
C GLY A 169 7.19 -0.04 -19.16
N ARG A 170 6.29 -1.04 -19.09
CA ARG A 170 5.06 -0.96 -18.29
C ARG A 170 5.33 -1.02 -16.79
N PHE A 171 6.49 -1.55 -16.39
CA PHE A 171 6.97 -1.61 -15.03
C PHE A 171 8.24 -0.74 -14.91
N PRO A 172 8.12 0.60 -14.96
CA PRO A 172 9.29 1.48 -15.08
C PRO A 172 10.29 1.25 -13.94
N MET A 173 11.58 1.22 -14.29
CA MET A 173 12.73 1.10 -13.39
C MET A 173 13.74 2.22 -13.71
N PRO A 174 14.32 2.93 -12.72
CA PRO A 174 14.06 2.80 -11.27
C PRO A 174 12.62 3.20 -10.90
N ARG A 175 12.22 2.93 -9.64
CA ARG A 175 10.90 3.36 -9.13
C ARG A 175 10.69 4.84 -9.41
N ILE A 176 9.56 5.18 -10.03
CA ILE A 176 9.10 6.57 -10.03
C ILE A 176 8.74 6.92 -8.60
N GLN A 177 9.31 8.02 -8.11
CA GLN A 177 9.17 8.46 -6.73
C GLN A 177 8.28 9.68 -6.65
N GLY A 178 7.59 9.77 -5.52
CA GLY A 178 7.01 11.00 -5.00
C GLY A 178 7.76 11.33 -3.71
N THR A 179 7.25 12.26 -2.92
CA THR A 179 7.95 12.78 -1.76
C THR A 179 7.13 12.58 -0.50
N PHE A 180 7.73 11.95 0.53
CA PHE A 180 7.19 12.02 1.88
C PHE A 180 7.59 13.36 2.50
N TYR A 181 6.64 14.05 3.12
CA TYR A 181 6.86 15.33 3.76
C TYR A 181 6.57 15.25 5.26
N GLN A 182 7.17 16.15 6.02
CA GLN A 182 6.86 16.35 7.43
C GLN A 182 6.11 17.67 7.56
N VAL A 183 4.94 17.64 8.18
CA VAL A 183 4.24 18.82 8.72
C VAL A 183 4.41 18.88 10.23
#